data_AF-A0A918U153-F1
#
_entry.id   AF-A0A918U153-F1
#
_cell.length_a   1.000
_cell.length_b   1.000
_cell.length_c   1.000
_cell.angle_alpha   90.00
_cell.angle_beta   90.00
_cell.angle_gamma   90.00
#
_symmetry.space_group_name_H-M   'P 1'
#
loop_
_entity.id
_entity.type
_entity.pdbx_description
1 polymer ?
#
loop_
_entity_poly.entity_id
_entity_poly.type
_entity_poly.pdbx_seq_one_letter_code
_entity_poly.pdbx_strand_id
1 'polypeptide(L)'
;MHRAYRARPGGQGPVARIECRGGRRSAWLYRTDRAEPKLPTTLAEEAALDRAVAARTTCPVCRRRYHHALPLRTLGSWLLRTTRVVL
;
A
#
# COMPACT_ATOMS: atom_id res chain seq x y z
N MET A 1 7.64 6.83 15.65
CA MET A 1 9.00 6.25 15.77
C MET A 1 9.06 4.74 15.45
N HIS A 2 8.14 4.18 14.63
CA HIS A 2 8.05 2.72 14.38
C HIS A 2 8.49 2.28 12.96
N ARG A 3 8.71 3.24 12.03
CA ARG A 3 8.97 2.93 10.61
C ARG A 3 10.34 2.28 10.35
N ALA A 4 11.35 2.55 11.17
CA ALA A 4 12.69 2.05 10.97
C ALA A 4 12.82 0.53 11.23
N TYR A 5 12.01 -0.02 12.14
CA TYR A 5 12.18 -1.39 12.63
C TYR A 5 11.27 -2.43 11.96
N ARG A 6 10.40 -2.04 11.02
CA ARG A 6 9.37 -2.92 10.39
C ARG A 6 8.72 -3.87 11.42
N ALA A 7 8.41 -3.34 12.60
CA ALA A 7 7.91 -4.10 13.73
C ALA A 7 6.42 -3.82 13.98
N ARG A 8 5.76 -4.72 14.70
CA ARG A 8 4.38 -4.58 15.19
C ARG A 8 4.38 -4.49 16.73
N PRO A 9 3.33 -3.92 17.36
CA PRO A 9 3.28 -3.78 18.82
C PRO A 9 3.31 -5.07 19.65
N GLY A 10 3.18 -6.27 19.06
CA GLY A 10 3.26 -7.54 19.80
C GLY A 10 2.14 -7.75 20.81
N GLY A 11 0.93 -7.24 20.54
CA GLY A 11 -0.24 -7.39 21.43
C GLY A 11 -0.21 -6.50 22.69
N GLN A 12 0.81 -5.66 22.87
CA GLN A 12 0.87 -4.75 24.01
C GLN A 12 -0.11 -3.57 23.87
N GLY A 13 -0.64 -3.10 25.01
CA GLY A 13 -1.40 -1.85 25.07
C GLY A 13 -0.49 -0.61 24.87
N PRO A 14 -1.05 0.53 24.46
CA PRO A 14 -0.30 1.78 24.33
C PRO A 14 0.20 2.25 25.70
N VAL A 15 1.45 2.72 25.76
CA VAL A 15 2.07 3.20 27.02
C VAL A 15 1.95 4.70 27.22
N ALA A 16 1.75 5.44 26.12
CA ALA A 16 1.54 6.88 26.15
C ALA A 16 0.83 7.34 24.87
N ARG A 17 0.29 8.56 24.92
CA ARG A 17 -0.27 9.27 23.77
C ARG A 17 0.52 10.54 23.56
N ILE A 18 1.01 10.78 22.35
CA ILE A 18 1.54 12.08 21.96
C ILE A 18 0.46 12.84 21.21
N GLU A 19 0.31 14.12 21.54
CA GLU A 19 -0.59 15.03 20.86
C GLU A 19 0.22 16.14 20.20
N CYS A 20 -0.13 16.46 18.95
CA CYS A 20 0.53 17.49 18.15
C CYS A 20 -0.54 18.36 17.49
N ARG A 21 -0.17 19.59 17.09
CA ARG A 21 -1.09 20.57 16.50
C ARG A 21 -2.30 20.87 17.41
N GLY A 22 -2.04 21.07 18.71
CA GLY A 22 -3.08 21.39 19.69
C GLY A 22 -4.16 20.31 19.80
N GLY A 23 -3.75 19.03 19.86
CA GLY A 23 -4.69 17.90 19.98
C GLY A 23 -5.32 17.41 18.67
N ARG A 24 -5.18 18.14 17.55
CA ARG A 24 -5.76 17.74 16.24
C ARG A 24 -5.11 16.50 15.63
N ARG A 25 -3.90 16.16 16.05
CA ARG A 25 -3.22 14.92 15.69
C ARG A 25 -2.76 14.24 16.95
N SER A 26 -3.00 12.95 17.04
CA SER A 26 -2.48 12.15 18.13
C SER A 26 -1.91 10.84 17.61
N ALA A 27 -0.93 10.30 18.32
CA ALA A 27 -0.37 9.00 18.04
C ALA A 27 -0.16 8.22 19.34
N TRP A 28 -0.43 6.93 19.30
CA TRP A 28 -0.12 6.01 20.38
C TRP A 28 1.35 5.63 20.34
N LEU A 29 1.98 5.62 21.51
CA LEU A 29 3.34 5.17 21.70
C LEU A 29 3.33 3.76 22.26
N TYR A 30 4.22 2.93 21.71
CA TYR A 30 4.42 1.54 22.09
C TYR A 30 5.89 1.35 22.44
N ARG A 31 6.17 0.39 23.31
CA ARG A 31 7.54 0.03 23.67
C ARG A 31 8.22 -0.72 22.54
N THR A 32 9.43 -0.29 22.19
CA THR A 32 10.23 -0.90 21.11
C THR A 32 10.81 -2.24 21.53
N ASP A 33 11.15 -2.43 22.80
CA ASP A 33 11.73 -3.67 23.34
C ASP A 33 10.76 -4.86 23.31
N ARG A 34 9.45 -4.59 23.32
CA ARG A 34 8.37 -5.59 23.16
C ARG A 34 7.80 -5.63 21.75
N ALA A 35 8.40 -4.90 20.82
CA ALA A 35 7.95 -4.92 19.44
C ALA A 35 8.35 -6.26 18.81
N GLU A 36 7.40 -6.86 18.10
CA GLU A 36 7.63 -8.11 17.39
C GLU A 36 7.94 -7.83 15.93
N PRO A 37 8.68 -8.71 15.24
CA PRO A 37 8.84 -8.61 13.80
C PRO A 37 7.48 -8.62 13.12
N LYS A 38 7.33 -7.81 12.07
CA LYS A 38 6.15 -7.90 11.20
C LYS A 38 6.15 -9.29 10.54
N LEU A 39 4.98 -9.94 10.56
CA LEU A 39 4.79 -11.23 9.89
C LEU A 39 5.14 -11.11 8.39
N PRO A 40 5.87 -12.10 7.83
CA PRO A 40 6.08 -12.16 6.40
C PRO A 40 4.74 -12.38 5.69
N THR A 41 4.62 -11.81 4.50
CA THR A 41 3.47 -12.05 3.63
C THR A 41 3.45 -13.53 3.23
N THR A 42 2.26 -14.14 3.23
CA THR A 42 2.06 -15.50 2.73
C THR A 42 1.97 -15.52 1.20
N LEU A 43 2.27 -16.65 0.57
CA LEU A 43 2.14 -16.81 -0.89
C LEU A 43 0.71 -16.49 -1.40
N ALA A 44 -0.31 -16.80 -0.59
CA ALA A 44 -1.70 -16.51 -0.93
C ALA A 44 -1.97 -15.00 -0.96
N GLU A 45 -1.44 -14.26 0.01
CA GLU A 45 -1.51 -12.79 0.05
C GLU A 45 -0.71 -12.15 -1.08
N GLU A 46 0.47 -12.69 -1.42
CA GLU A 46 1.26 -12.23 -2.57
C GLU A 46 0.50 -12.43 -3.89
N ALA A 47 -0.12 -13.59 -4.09
CA ALA A 47 -0.95 -13.85 -5.25
C ALA A 47 -2.17 -12.93 -5.32
N ALA A 48 -2.80 -12.64 -4.18
CA ALA A 48 -3.91 -11.69 -4.12
C ALA A 48 -3.45 -10.26 -4.47
N LEU A 49 -2.28 -9.85 -3.97
CA LEU A 49 -1.67 -8.57 -4.29
C LEU A 49 -1.31 -8.46 -5.76
N ASP A 50 -0.70 -9.49 -6.36
CA ASP A 50 -0.38 -9.48 -7.79
C ASP A 50 -1.64 -9.37 -8.64
N ARG A 51 -2.72 -10.09 -8.31
CA ARG A 51 -4.02 -9.94 -8.99
C ARG A 51 -4.58 -8.52 -8.87
N ALA A 52 -4.50 -7.91 -7.69
CA ALA A 52 -4.94 -6.54 -7.49
C ALA A 52 -4.10 -5.52 -8.28
N VAL A 53 -2.77 -5.72 -8.35
CA VAL A 53 -1.88 -4.89 -9.15
C VAL A 53 -2.17 -5.08 -10.64
N ALA A 54 -2.36 -6.32 -11.10
CA ALA A 54 -2.73 -6.63 -12.47
C ALA A 54 -4.04 -5.94 -12.87
N ALA A 55 -5.07 -5.99 -12.03
CA ALA A 55 -6.34 -5.31 -12.31
C ALA A 55 -6.21 -3.79 -12.44
N ARG A 56 -5.31 -3.17 -11.67
CA ARG A 56 -5.07 -1.71 -11.71
C ARG A 56 -4.15 -1.27 -12.85
N THR A 57 -3.37 -2.18 -13.41
CA THR A 57 -2.33 -1.91 -14.42
C THR A 57 -2.68 -2.47 -15.80
N THR A 58 -3.74 -3.26 -15.91
CA THR A 58 -4.18 -3.86 -17.18
C THR A 58 -5.31 -3.04 -17.77
N CYS A 59 -5.15 -2.60 -19.02
CA CYS A 59 -6.23 -1.93 -19.73
C CYS A 59 -7.37 -2.92 -20.03
N PRO A 60 -8.63 -2.62 -19.68
CA PRO A 60 -9.75 -3.55 -19.91
C PRO A 60 -10.07 -3.73 -21.41
N VAL A 61 -9.67 -2.80 -22.27
CA VAL A 61 -9.95 -2.82 -23.72
C VAL A 61 -8.87 -3.60 -24.49
N CYS A 62 -7.61 -3.20 -24.37
CA CYS A 62 -6.50 -3.81 -25.14
C CYS A 62 -5.75 -4.90 -24.38
N ARG A 63 -6.07 -5.12 -23.09
CA ARG A 63 -5.46 -6.15 -22.21
C ARG A 63 -3.94 -6.04 -22.02
N ARG A 64 -3.33 -4.91 -22.39
CA ARG A 64 -1.90 -4.64 -22.13
C ARG A 64 -1.69 -4.27 -20.65
N ARG A 65 -0.66 -4.85 -20.02
CA ARG A 65 -0.22 -4.54 -18.65
C ARG A 65 0.83 -3.43 -18.69
N TYR A 66 0.66 -2.41 -17.85
CA TYR A 66 1.55 -1.26 -17.73
C TYR A 66 2.34 -1.30 -16.40
N HIS A 67 3.46 -0.58 -16.32
CA HIS A 67 4.27 -0.49 -15.08
C HIS A 67 3.70 0.48 -14.04
N HIS A 68 2.59 1.17 -14.35
CA HIS A 68 1.94 2.13 -13.47
C HIS A 68 0.42 1.88 -13.42
N ALA A 69 -0.22 2.35 -12.35
CA ALA A 69 -1.67 2.23 -12.20
C ALA A 69 -2.40 3.15 -13.19
N LEU A 70 -3.39 2.60 -13.89
CA LEU A 70 -4.19 3.33 -14.87
C LEU A 70 -5.21 4.25 -14.16
N PRO A 71 -5.36 5.52 -14.59
CA PRO A 71 -6.44 6.40 -14.14
C PRO A 71 -7.77 5.98 -14.79
N LEU A 72 -8.39 4.92 -14.27
CA LEU A 72 -9.62 4.34 -14.84
C LEU A 72 -10.82 5.31 -14.84
N ARG A 73 -10.79 6.37 -14.02
CA ARG A 73 -11.85 7.39 -13.94
C ARG A 73 -11.81 8.43 -15.06
N THR A 74 -10.67 8.67 -15.72
CA THR A 74 -10.49 9.80 -16.65
C THR A 74 -9.91 9.42 -18.01
N LEU A 75 -9.23 8.27 -18.14
CA LEU A 75 -8.49 7.91 -19.36
C LEU A 75 -8.93 6.58 -19.99
N GLY A 76 -10.04 6.01 -19.51
CA GLY A 76 -10.42 4.61 -19.68
C GLY A 76 -10.89 4.15 -21.08
N SER A 77 -10.92 4.97 -22.12
CA SER A 77 -11.31 4.46 -23.46
C SER A 77 -10.58 5.08 -24.66
N TRP A 78 -10.20 6.35 -24.63
CA TRP A 78 -9.67 7.03 -25.83
C TRP A 78 -8.16 7.24 -25.87
N LEU A 79 -7.50 7.59 -24.74
CA LEU A 79 -6.07 7.94 -24.77
C LEU A 79 -5.13 6.73 -24.87
N LEU A 80 -5.49 5.57 -24.33
CA LEU A 80 -4.69 4.33 -24.46
C LEU A 80 -4.84 3.65 -25.83
N ARG A 81 -5.77 4.11 -26.68
CA ARG A 81 -6.01 3.55 -28.02
C ARG A 81 -5.07 4.12 -29.08
N THR A 82 -4.57 5.34 -28.87
CA THR A 82 -3.67 6.04 -29.80
C THR A 82 -2.21 5.98 -29.39
N THR A 83 -1.90 5.76 -28.12
CA THR A 83 -0.53 5.46 -27.69
C THR A 83 -0.20 4.00 -27.97
N ARG A 84 0.11 3.73 -29.24
CA ARG A 84 1.12 2.71 -29.59
C ARG A 84 2.41 3.17 -28.92
N VAL A 85 2.56 2.89 -27.62
CA VAL A 85 3.83 3.03 -26.90
C VAL A 85 4.72 1.95 -27.51
N VAL A 86 5.44 2.38 -28.56
CA VAL A 86 6.67 1.78 -29.04
C VAL A 86 7.63 1.80 -27.86
N LEU A 87 8.35 0.67 -27.77
CA LEU A 87 9.30 0.28 -26.74
C LEU A 87 10.24 1.42 -26.30
#